data_AF-A0A183PR17-F1
#
_entry.id   AF-A0A183PR17-F1
#
_cell.length_a   1.000
_cell.length_b   1.000
_cell.length_c   1.000
_cell.angle_alpha   90.00
_cell.angle_beta   90.00
_cell.angle_gamma   90.00
#
_symmetry.space_group_name_H-M   'P 1'
#
loop_
_entity.id
_entity.type
_entity.pdbx_description
1 polymer ?
#
loop_
_entity_poly.entity_id
_entity_poly.type
_entity_poly.pdbx_seq_one_letter_code
_entity_poly.pdbx_strand_id
1 'polypeptide(L)'
;MMSGSDLSQWAFSDPAKVRTRYYAIELAQRLNCSSVQINAINESQQYIRNANLHRSYTNKTLKLPFGESYVKQPLTIPYSVQVDAYALIYCLRYEKTAEQINDAVLELHSLPGAPSFVWTPVVDGISGFFPRTPAKERSLGNFAKIPLLAGVVQDEGSLALEHFLY
;
A
#
# COMPACT_ATOMS: atom_id res chain seq x y z
N MET A 1 -0.93 -15.10 -17.60
CA MET A 1 -0.23 -14.33 -16.54
C MET A 1 1.07 -15.04 -16.23
N MET A 2 2.19 -14.32 -16.18
CA MET A 2 3.52 -14.89 -15.87
C MET A 2 3.99 -14.25 -14.57
N SER A 3 4.40 -15.05 -13.58
CA SER A 3 5.05 -14.57 -12.35
C SER A 3 4.28 -13.52 -11.54
N GLY A 4 2.95 -13.47 -11.69
CA GLY A 4 2.14 -12.43 -11.08
C GLY A 4 0.64 -12.72 -11.07
N SER A 5 -0.06 -12.10 -10.12
CA SER A 5 -1.51 -12.18 -9.95
C SER A 5 -2.03 -10.95 -9.22
N ASP A 6 -3.25 -10.54 -9.58
CA ASP A 6 -4.16 -9.67 -8.83
C ASP A 6 -4.42 -10.12 -7.38
N LEU A 7 -4.10 -11.37 -7.04
CA LEU A 7 -4.22 -11.95 -5.69
C LEU A 7 -2.94 -11.87 -4.86
N SER A 8 -1.83 -11.42 -5.46
CA SER A 8 -0.59 -11.16 -4.73
C SER A 8 -0.80 -10.05 -3.70
N GLN A 9 -0.19 -10.19 -2.51
CA GLN A 9 -0.29 -9.19 -1.43
C GLN A 9 0.21 -7.80 -1.85
N TRP A 10 1.07 -7.74 -2.86
CA TRP A 10 1.63 -6.52 -3.44
C TRP A 10 0.89 -5.98 -4.66
N ALA A 11 -0.13 -6.67 -5.19
CA ALA A 11 -0.80 -6.23 -6.41
C ALA A 11 -1.88 -5.15 -6.17
N PHE A 12 -2.44 -5.08 -4.96
CA PHE A 12 -3.50 -4.15 -4.61
C PHE A 12 -3.38 -3.61 -3.18
N SER A 13 -3.59 -2.32 -3.03
CA SER A 13 -3.86 -1.69 -1.73
C SER A 13 -5.35 -1.71 -1.41
N ASP A 14 -5.69 -2.42 -0.35
CA ASP A 14 -7.00 -2.35 0.32
C ASP A 14 -6.95 -1.19 1.34
N PRO A 15 -7.75 -0.10 1.20
CA PRO A 15 -7.70 1.06 2.12
C PRO A 15 -7.98 0.73 3.58
N ALA A 16 -8.65 -0.39 3.86
CA ALA A 16 -8.90 -0.88 5.22
C ALA A 16 -7.68 -1.57 5.85
N LYS A 17 -6.60 -1.76 5.07
CA LYS A 17 -5.38 -2.50 5.45
C LYS A 17 -4.09 -1.73 5.18
N VAL A 18 -4.02 -1.07 4.02
CA VAL A 18 -2.88 -0.31 3.54
C VAL A 18 -3.36 1.11 3.26
N ARG A 19 -2.81 2.06 3.98
CA ARG A 19 -3.23 3.46 3.89
C ARG A 19 -2.50 4.17 2.75
N THR A 20 -3.00 3.95 1.54
CA THR A 20 -2.60 4.73 0.35
C THR A 20 -2.66 6.24 0.60
N ARG A 21 -3.69 6.70 1.33
CA ARG A 21 -3.80 8.09 1.79
C ARG A 21 -2.70 8.51 2.79
N TYR A 22 -2.20 7.62 3.65
CA TYR A 22 -1.06 7.91 4.53
C TYR A 22 0.17 8.24 3.66
N TYR A 23 0.49 7.37 2.69
CA TYR A 23 1.65 7.56 1.81
C TYR A 23 1.52 8.78 0.89
N ALA A 24 0.31 9.09 0.41
CA ALA A 24 0.05 10.32 -0.36
C ALA A 24 0.31 11.60 0.45
N ILE A 25 -0.02 11.60 1.73
CA ILE A 25 0.25 12.72 2.64
C ILE A 25 1.74 12.77 3.01
N GLU A 26 2.35 11.63 3.31
CA GLU A 26 3.78 11.49 3.62
C GLU A 26 4.67 12.02 2.46
N LEU A 27 4.33 11.66 1.21
CA LEU A 27 4.96 12.20 0.00
C LEU A 27 4.85 13.73 -0.05
N ALA A 28 3.63 14.26 0.12
CA ALA A 28 3.37 15.70 0.09
C ALA A 28 4.07 16.44 1.24
N GLN A 29 4.28 15.79 2.40
CA GLN A 29 5.03 16.36 3.52
C GLN A 29 6.52 16.48 3.21
N ARG A 30 7.12 15.45 2.62
CA ARG A 30 8.53 15.46 2.16
C ARG A 30 8.78 16.51 1.09
N LEU A 31 7.81 16.67 0.17
CA LEU A 31 7.82 17.71 -0.87
C LEU A 31 7.48 19.12 -0.36
N ASN A 32 7.29 19.28 0.96
CA ASN A 32 6.95 20.53 1.62
C ASN A 32 5.67 21.22 1.08
N CYS A 33 4.64 20.45 0.77
CA CYS A 33 3.32 20.98 0.39
C CYS A 33 2.59 21.56 1.60
N SER A 34 2.27 22.85 1.56
CA SER A 34 1.69 23.62 2.68
C SER A 34 0.41 23.01 3.25
N SER A 35 -0.44 22.41 2.41
CA SER A 35 -1.71 21.77 2.80
C SER A 35 -1.57 20.60 3.78
N VAL A 36 -0.36 20.04 3.94
CA VAL A 36 -0.08 18.91 4.84
C VAL A 36 0.93 19.21 5.95
N GLN A 37 1.45 20.44 6.05
CA GLN A 37 2.39 20.88 7.10
C GLN A 37 1.71 21.29 8.42
N ILE A 38 0.42 20.97 8.58
CA ILE A 38 -0.38 21.33 9.75
C ILE A 38 -0.04 20.39 10.91
N ASN A 39 0.14 20.92 12.13
CA ASN A 39 0.51 20.15 13.33
C ASN A 39 -0.34 18.87 13.53
N ALA A 40 -1.67 18.96 13.40
CA ALA A 40 -2.55 17.79 13.54
C ALA A 40 -2.26 16.68 12.50
N ILE A 41 -1.83 17.04 11.28
CA ILE A 41 -1.43 16.07 10.26
C ILE A 41 -0.07 15.48 10.64
N ASN A 42 0.90 16.30 11.04
CA ASN A 42 2.23 15.85 11.51
C ASN A 42 2.12 14.88 12.70
N GLU A 43 1.35 15.22 13.74
CA GLU A 43 1.09 14.37 14.89
C GLU A 43 0.44 13.04 14.48
N SER A 44 -0.54 13.07 13.58
CA SER A 44 -1.19 11.85 13.09
C SER A 44 -0.25 10.98 12.25
N GLN A 45 0.63 11.57 11.46
CA GLN A 45 1.65 10.85 10.68
C GLN A 45 2.70 10.21 11.61
N GLN A 46 3.22 10.98 12.57
CA GLN A 46 4.16 10.50 13.59
C GLN A 46 3.56 9.39 14.45
N TYR A 47 2.30 9.51 14.88
CA TYR A 47 1.59 8.45 15.59
C TYR A 47 1.59 7.14 14.80
N ILE A 48 1.34 7.20 13.49
CA ILE A 48 1.32 6.01 12.63
C ILE A 48 2.73 5.44 12.44
N ARG A 49 3.76 6.27 12.24
CA ARG A 49 5.16 5.79 12.21
C ARG A 49 5.53 5.07 13.51
N ASN A 50 5.19 5.65 14.65
CA ASN A 50 5.54 5.13 15.97
C ASN A 50 4.74 3.88 16.38
N ALA A 51 3.43 3.85 16.10
CA ALA A 51 2.58 2.71 16.42
C ALA A 51 2.99 1.42 15.67
N ASN A 52 3.63 1.57 14.50
CA ASN A 52 4.12 0.45 13.69
C ASN A 52 5.55 -0.01 14.03
N LEU A 53 6.24 0.61 15.01
CA LEU A 53 7.58 0.18 15.44
C LEU A 53 7.63 -1.22 16.06
N HIS A 54 6.48 -1.81 16.44
CA HIS A 54 6.42 -3.11 17.08
C HIS A 54 5.83 -4.17 16.15
N ARG A 55 6.70 -4.98 15.51
CA ARG A 55 6.32 -6.27 14.92
C ARG A 55 5.74 -7.17 16.02
N SER A 56 4.42 -7.22 16.13
CA SER A 56 3.73 -8.19 16.99
C SER A 56 3.76 -9.56 16.32
N TYR A 57 4.86 -10.28 16.50
CA TYR A 57 4.92 -11.71 16.17
C TYR A 57 3.91 -12.45 17.04
N THR A 58 3.00 -13.20 16.41
CA THR A 58 2.04 -14.03 17.14
C THR A 58 2.36 -15.50 16.99
N ASN A 59 2.37 -16.23 18.11
CA ASN A 59 2.52 -17.70 18.15
C ASN A 59 1.32 -18.47 17.56
N LYS A 60 0.51 -17.83 16.71
CA LYS A 60 -0.66 -18.40 16.03
C LYS A 60 -0.52 -18.13 14.53
N THR A 61 -0.67 -19.17 13.73
CA THR A 61 -0.64 -19.08 12.27
C THR A 61 -1.90 -18.42 11.73
N LEU A 62 -1.73 -17.37 10.94
CA LEU A 62 -2.78 -16.76 10.13
C LEU A 62 -2.93 -17.58 8.84
N LYS A 63 -4.01 -18.36 8.73
CA LYS A 63 -4.38 -19.02 7.48
C LYS A 63 -4.84 -17.98 6.46
N LEU A 64 -4.00 -17.75 5.46
CA LEU A 64 -4.31 -16.97 4.27
C LEU A 64 -4.82 -17.92 3.16
N PRO A 65 -5.47 -17.40 2.11
CA PRO A 65 -5.97 -18.23 1.00
C PRO A 65 -4.90 -19.05 0.25
N PHE A 66 -3.61 -18.75 0.45
CA PHE A 66 -2.47 -19.36 -0.25
C PHE A 66 -1.35 -19.84 0.69
N GLY A 67 -1.60 -19.95 2.01
CA GLY A 67 -0.58 -20.43 2.96
C GLY A 67 -0.79 -19.96 4.39
N GLU A 68 0.14 -20.30 5.28
CA GLU A 68 0.15 -19.81 6.67
C GLU A 68 1.16 -18.66 6.83
N SER A 69 0.77 -17.60 7.54
CA SER A 69 1.65 -16.47 7.89
C SER A 69 1.79 -16.34 9.40
N TYR A 70 2.99 -16.02 9.86
CA TYR A 70 3.29 -15.75 11.27
C TYR A 70 3.27 -14.24 11.61
N VAL A 71 3.09 -13.39 10.59
CA VAL A 71 3.09 -11.92 10.74
C VAL A 71 1.65 -11.44 10.93
N LYS A 72 1.30 -11.08 12.17
CA LYS A 72 0.09 -10.30 12.42
C LYS A 72 0.32 -8.87 11.94
N GLN A 73 -0.14 -8.58 10.74
CA GLN A 73 -0.20 -7.21 10.23
C GLN A 73 -1.17 -6.39 11.11
N PRO A 74 -0.75 -5.26 11.72
CA PRO A 74 -1.64 -4.36 12.45
C PRO A 74 -2.41 -3.47 11.45
N LEU A 75 -3.46 -4.02 10.84
CA LEU A 75 -4.06 -3.47 9.62
C LEU A 75 -5.00 -2.27 9.81
N THR A 76 -5.46 -1.96 11.03
CA THR A 76 -6.56 -1.00 11.26
C THR A 76 -6.12 0.22 12.07
N ILE A 77 -6.00 1.38 11.42
CA ILE A 77 -5.30 2.60 11.88
C ILE A 77 -5.53 3.07 13.35
N PRO A 78 -6.42 4.06 13.64
CA PRO A 78 -7.37 4.81 12.78
C PRO A 78 -6.81 6.14 12.22
N TYR A 79 -7.64 6.96 11.52
CA TYR A 79 -7.26 8.31 11.02
C TYR A 79 -8.44 9.26 11.25
N SER A 80 -8.20 10.38 11.93
CA SER A 80 -9.22 11.36 12.31
C SER A 80 -9.12 12.69 11.55
N VAL A 81 -8.01 12.94 10.86
CA VAL A 81 -7.67 14.26 10.32
C VAL A 81 -8.22 14.44 8.90
N GLN A 82 -8.88 15.57 8.64
CA GLN A 82 -9.24 15.95 7.28
C GLN A 82 -8.04 16.61 6.60
N VAL A 83 -7.89 16.35 5.30
CA VAL A 83 -6.81 16.91 4.47
C VAL A 83 -7.45 17.46 3.21
N ASP A 84 -7.08 18.67 2.82
CA ASP A 84 -7.47 19.23 1.54
C ASP A 84 -6.72 18.48 0.42
N ALA A 85 -7.43 17.50 -0.16
CA ALA A 85 -6.91 16.70 -1.26
C ALA A 85 -6.72 17.53 -2.54
N TYR A 86 -7.47 18.61 -2.73
CA TYR A 86 -7.33 19.47 -3.91
C TYR A 86 -6.04 20.29 -3.80
N ALA A 87 -5.80 20.95 -2.67
CA ALA A 87 -4.57 21.71 -2.42
C ALA A 87 -3.32 20.81 -2.43
N LEU A 88 -3.41 19.59 -1.88
CA LEU A 88 -2.34 18.58 -1.97
C LEU A 88 -2.02 18.23 -3.42
N ILE A 89 -3.02 17.87 -4.23
CA ILE A 89 -2.83 17.51 -5.64
C ILE A 89 -2.38 18.71 -6.48
N TYR A 90 -2.82 19.93 -6.15
CA TYR A 90 -2.36 21.16 -6.79
C TYR A 90 -0.85 21.35 -6.59
N CYS A 91 -0.37 21.26 -5.35
CA CYS A 91 1.06 21.31 -5.04
C CYS A 91 1.86 20.25 -5.83
N LEU A 92 1.43 18.98 -5.79
CA LEU A 92 2.11 17.90 -6.52
C LEU A 92 2.12 18.10 -8.05
N ARG A 93 1.10 18.75 -8.63
CA ARG A 93 1.00 18.92 -10.10
C ARG A 93 1.68 20.18 -10.63
N TYR A 94 1.73 21.25 -9.84
CA TYR A 94 2.11 22.58 -10.32
C TYR A 94 3.29 23.21 -9.58
N GLU A 95 3.64 22.72 -8.39
CA GLU A 95 4.73 23.26 -7.56
C GLU A 95 5.95 22.33 -7.45
N LYS A 96 5.86 21.09 -7.97
CA LYS A 96 6.92 20.07 -7.90
C LYS A 96 7.26 19.54 -9.29
N THR A 97 8.54 19.26 -9.52
CA THR A 97 8.99 18.58 -10.74
C THR A 97 8.82 17.07 -10.61
N ALA A 98 8.78 16.36 -11.74
CA ALA A 98 8.73 14.89 -11.74
C ALA A 98 9.96 14.26 -11.05
N GLU A 99 11.14 14.90 -11.17
CA GLU A 99 12.38 14.53 -10.50
C GLU A 99 12.24 14.62 -8.98
N GLN A 100 11.81 15.79 -8.46
CA GLN A 100 11.56 15.97 -7.02
C GLN A 100 10.58 14.94 -6.45
N ILE A 101 9.50 14.64 -7.19
CA ILE A 101 8.52 13.62 -6.80
C ILE A 101 9.16 12.23 -6.78
N ASN A 102 9.97 11.89 -7.79
CA ASN A 102 10.65 10.60 -7.86
C ASN A 102 11.64 10.41 -6.72
N ASP A 103 12.47 11.42 -6.45
CA ASP A 103 13.44 11.41 -5.34
C ASP A 103 12.74 11.23 -4.00
N ALA A 104 11.68 12.02 -3.75
CA ALA A 104 10.87 11.90 -2.53
C ALA A 104 10.15 10.54 -2.41
N VAL A 105 9.83 9.87 -3.53
CA VAL A 105 9.26 8.52 -3.56
C VAL A 105 10.30 7.44 -3.23
N LEU A 106 11.55 7.58 -3.65
CA LEU A 106 12.62 6.63 -3.32
C LEU A 106 12.88 6.54 -1.81
N GLU A 107 12.64 7.62 -1.07
CA GLU A 107 12.75 7.65 0.40
C GLU A 107 11.49 7.16 1.14
N LEU A 108 10.41 6.77 0.44
CA LEU A 108 9.18 6.24 1.04
C LEU A 108 9.29 4.74 1.30
N HIS A 109 9.61 4.38 2.54
CA HIS A 109 9.60 2.99 2.97
C HIS A 109 8.18 2.53 3.36
N SER A 110 7.85 1.28 3.04
CA SER A 110 6.60 0.65 3.47
C SER A 110 6.57 0.48 5.00
N LEU A 111 5.43 0.79 5.61
CA LEU A 111 5.19 0.55 7.03
C LEU A 111 5.34 -0.96 7.34
N PRO A 112 5.86 -1.33 8.52
CA PRO A 112 5.97 -2.74 8.94
C PRO A 112 4.66 -3.53 8.77
N GLY A 113 4.70 -4.55 7.91
CA GLY A 113 3.54 -5.39 7.59
C GLY A 113 2.68 -4.88 6.43
N ALA A 114 2.93 -3.69 5.88
CA ALA A 114 2.40 -3.31 4.58
C ALA A 114 3.16 -4.06 3.44
N PRO A 115 2.58 -4.14 2.23
CA PRO A 115 3.29 -4.66 1.06
C PRO A 115 4.52 -3.82 0.71
N SER A 116 5.52 -4.45 0.08
CA SER A 116 6.80 -3.80 -0.26
C SER A 116 6.67 -2.63 -1.23
N PHE A 117 5.60 -2.57 -2.03
CA PHE A 117 5.35 -1.51 -2.99
C PHE A 117 4.31 -0.52 -2.44
N VAL A 118 4.74 0.72 -2.24
CA VAL A 118 3.89 1.82 -1.73
C VAL A 118 2.81 2.21 -2.74
N TRP A 119 3.16 2.30 -4.02
CA TRP A 119 2.26 2.72 -5.10
C TRP A 119 1.72 1.50 -5.84
N THR A 120 0.45 1.20 -5.61
CA THR A 120 -0.27 0.05 -6.18
C THR A 120 -1.72 0.44 -6.50
N PRO A 121 -2.41 -0.27 -7.41
CA PRO A 121 -3.86 -0.15 -7.61
C PRO A 121 -4.62 -0.18 -6.29
N VAL A 122 -5.61 0.71 -6.13
CA VAL A 122 -6.34 0.90 -4.87
C VAL A 122 -7.79 0.44 -5.04
N VAL A 123 -8.32 -0.28 -4.06
CA VAL A 123 -9.76 -0.55 -3.97
C VAL A 123 -10.46 0.75 -3.60
N ASP A 124 -11.19 1.36 -4.54
CA ASP A 124 -11.81 2.69 -4.40
C ASP A 124 -13.31 2.62 -4.04
N GLY A 125 -13.87 1.41 -3.90
CA GLY A 125 -15.21 1.17 -3.38
C GLY A 125 -16.30 1.12 -4.46
N ILE A 126 -17.54 0.81 -4.06
CA ILE A 126 -18.61 0.35 -4.98
C ILE A 126 -18.91 1.30 -6.16
N SER A 127 -18.62 2.60 -6.04
CA SER A 127 -18.79 3.62 -7.08
C SER A 127 -17.53 3.91 -7.92
N GLY A 128 -16.43 3.22 -7.64
CA GLY A 128 -15.13 3.38 -8.30
C GLY A 128 -14.81 2.28 -9.30
N PHE A 129 -13.56 2.24 -9.76
CA PHE A 129 -13.08 1.26 -10.76
C PHE A 129 -12.83 -0.13 -10.15
N PHE A 130 -12.37 -0.19 -8.91
CA PHE A 130 -12.10 -1.42 -8.15
C PHE A 130 -13.06 -1.49 -6.94
N PRO A 131 -14.29 -2.00 -7.13
CA PRO A 131 -15.32 -1.93 -6.10
C PRO A 131 -15.00 -2.72 -4.82
N ARG A 132 -14.20 -3.79 -4.94
CA ARG A 132 -13.71 -4.64 -3.84
C ARG A 132 -12.33 -5.19 -4.20
N THR A 133 -11.70 -5.89 -3.26
CA THR A 133 -10.45 -6.64 -3.54
C THR A 133 -10.68 -7.72 -4.60
N PRO A 134 -9.68 -8.04 -5.45
CA PRO A 134 -9.84 -9.06 -6.49
C PRO A 134 -10.20 -10.45 -5.94
N ALA A 135 -9.69 -10.81 -4.75
CA ALA A 135 -10.08 -12.01 -4.03
C ALA A 135 -11.60 -12.05 -3.74
N LYS A 136 -12.20 -10.91 -3.39
CA LYS A 136 -13.64 -10.82 -3.14
C LYS A 136 -14.44 -10.93 -4.44
N GLU A 137 -14.06 -10.22 -5.50
CA GLU A 137 -14.74 -10.31 -6.81
C GLU A 137 -14.68 -11.74 -7.37
N ARG A 138 -13.52 -12.41 -7.28
CA ARG A 138 -13.40 -13.84 -7.65
C ARG A 138 -14.32 -14.74 -6.82
N SER A 139 -14.41 -14.56 -5.50
CA SER A 139 -15.33 -15.35 -4.66
C SER A 139 -16.82 -15.12 -4.98
N LEU A 140 -17.16 -13.99 -5.61
CA LEU A 140 -18.52 -13.67 -6.06
C LEU A 140 -18.83 -14.17 -7.48
N GLY A 141 -17.83 -14.69 -8.21
CA GLY A 141 -17.98 -15.04 -9.63
C GLY A 141 -17.91 -13.83 -10.57
N ASN A 142 -17.55 -12.65 -10.07
CA ASN A 142 -17.53 -11.38 -10.81
C ASN A 142 -16.22 -11.25 -11.62
N PHE A 143 -16.04 -12.11 -12.61
CA PHE A 143 -14.92 -12.05 -13.54
C PHE A 143 -15.30 -12.64 -14.90
N ALA A 144 -14.65 -12.14 -15.96
CA ALA A 144 -14.83 -12.70 -17.30
C ALA A 144 -14.26 -14.13 -17.34
N LYS A 145 -15.06 -15.09 -17.83
CA LYS A 145 -14.62 -16.47 -18.05
C LYS A 145 -13.91 -16.57 -19.39
N ILE A 146 -12.59 -16.44 -19.36
CA ILE A 146 -11.71 -16.56 -20.54
C ILE A 146 -10.68 -17.68 -20.32
N PRO A 147 -10.19 -18.34 -21.39
CA PRO A 147 -9.05 -19.24 -21.31
C PRO A 147 -7.83 -18.51 -20.73
N LEU A 148 -7.24 -19.07 -19.66
CA LEU A 148 -6.10 -18.49 -18.96
C LEU A 148 -4.92 -19.45 -19.01
N LEU A 149 -3.86 -19.07 -19.72
CA LEU A 149 -2.53 -19.64 -19.53
C LEU A 149 -1.82 -18.85 -18.42
N ALA A 150 -1.36 -19.55 -17.38
CA ALA A 150 -0.61 -18.96 -16.29
C ALA A 150 0.52 -19.87 -15.79
N GLY A 151 1.57 -19.26 -15.27
CA GLY A 151 2.74 -19.96 -14.74
C GLY A 151 3.66 -19.05 -13.92
N VAL A 152 4.63 -19.66 -13.24
CA VAL A 152 5.67 -19.04 -12.43
C VAL A 152 7.03 -19.60 -12.86
N VAL A 153 8.12 -18.89 -12.56
CA VAL A 153 9.46 -19.47 -12.64
C VAL A 153 9.78 -20.26 -11.37
N GLN A 154 10.82 -21.10 -11.42
CA GLN A 154 11.19 -21.98 -10.30
C GLN A 154 11.56 -21.19 -9.03
N ASP A 155 12.31 -20.10 -9.18
CA ASP A 155 12.99 -19.40 -8.08
C ASP A 155 12.64 -17.90 -8.01
N GLU A 156 11.35 -17.56 -8.10
CA GLU A 156 10.81 -16.17 -8.05
C GLU A 156 11.41 -15.30 -6.92
N GLY A 157 11.64 -15.90 -5.75
CA GLY A 157 12.13 -15.19 -4.57
C GLY A 157 13.64 -14.92 -4.52
N SER A 158 14.42 -15.52 -5.42
CA SER A 158 15.89 -15.42 -5.42
C SER A 158 16.39 -13.98 -5.61
N LEU A 159 15.88 -13.29 -6.64
CA LEU A 159 16.17 -11.88 -6.93
C LEU A 159 15.67 -10.93 -5.83
N ALA A 160 14.58 -11.27 -5.15
CA ALA A 160 14.02 -10.44 -4.09
C ALA A 160 14.90 -10.46 -2.83
N LEU A 161 15.59 -11.57 -2.53
CA LEU A 161 16.43 -11.71 -1.34
C LEU A 161 17.71 -10.85 -1.40
N GLU A 162 18.32 -10.67 -2.57
CA GLU A 162 19.49 -9.79 -2.72
C GLU A 162 19.17 -8.33 -2.34
N HIS A 163 17.95 -7.86 -2.59
CA HIS A 163 17.50 -6.50 -2.29
C HIS A 163 17.11 -6.26 -0.82
N PHE A 164 17.18 -7.28 0.04
CA PHE A 164 16.91 -7.19 1.49
C PHE A 164 18.13 -7.57 2.36
N LEU A 165 19.28 -7.87 1.75
CA LEU A 165 20.51 -8.30 2.44
C LEU A 165 21.64 -7.26 2.41
N TYR A 166 21.39 -6.07 1.84
CA TYR A 166 22.28 -4.92 1.77
C TYR A 166 21.56 -3.64 2.18
#